data_AF-A0AA43I8T6-F1
#
_entry.id   AF-A0AA43I8T6-F1
#
_cell.length_a   1.000
_cell.length_b   1.000
_cell.length_c   1.000
_cell.angle_alpha   90.00
_cell.angle_beta   90.00
_cell.angle_gamma   90.00
#
_symmetry.space_group_name_H-M   'P 1'
#
loop_
_entity.id
_entity.type
_entity.pdbx_description
1 polymer ?
#
loop_
_entity_poly.entity_id
_entity_poly.type
_entity_poly.pdbx_seq_one_letter_code
_entity_poly.pdbx_strand_id
1 'polypeptide(L)' 'MSIMRKIRMIFVLALACIIFSACESNSKPLSGGTDVFVDSETGVNYLKYKTARGSSLSVRYNADGTIYVTPLESKVTE' A
#
# COMPACT_ATOMS: atom_id res chain seq x y z
N MET A 1 -25.33 -22.13 41.67
CA MET A 1 -24.99 -20.94 40.84
C MET A 1 -26.29 -20.25 40.43
N SER A 2 -26.52 -19.01 40.85
CA SER A 2 -27.82 -18.30 40.68
C SER A 2 -28.17 -18.05 39.21
N ILE A 3 -29.45 -18.16 38.85
CA ILE A 3 -29.97 -18.02 37.49
C ILE A 3 -29.58 -16.66 36.87
N MET A 4 -29.52 -15.61 37.69
CA MET A 4 -29.10 -14.27 37.29
C MET A 4 -27.63 -14.20 36.84
N ARG A 5 -26.76 -15.06 37.38
CA ARG A 5 -25.35 -15.15 36.96
C ARG A 5 -25.23 -15.80 35.58
N LYS A 6 -26.09 -16.78 35.26
CA LYS A 6 -26.11 -17.43 33.94
C LYS A 6 -26.60 -16.47 32.85
N ILE A 7 -27.65 -15.70 33.13
CA ILE A 7 -28.19 -14.70 32.19
C ILE A 7 -27.16 -13.61 31.88
N ARG A 8 -26.47 -13.08 32.90
CA ARG A 8 -25.39 -12.10 32.69
C ARG A 8 -24.24 -12.66 31.85
N MET A 9 -23.86 -13.92 32.07
CA MET A 9 -22.76 -14.54 31.33
C MET A 9 -23.11 -14.75 29.85
N ILE A 10 -24.34 -15.17 29.55
CA ILE A 10 -24.85 -15.32 28.18
C ILE A 10 -24.90 -13.97 27.46
N PHE A 11 -25.32 -12.91 28.16
CA PHE A 11 -25.39 -11.57 27.59
C PHE A 11 -24.01 -11.00 27.23
N VAL A 12 -23.01 -11.21 28.10
CA VAL A 12 -21.61 -10.81 27.84
C VAL A 12 -21.02 -11.60 26.68
N LEU A 13 -21.30 -12.91 26.60
CA LEU A 13 -20.81 -13.77 25.52
C LEU A 13 -21.41 -13.36 24.16
N ALA A 14 -22.71 -13.06 24.11
CA ALA A 14 -23.38 -12.59 22.91
C ALA A 14 -22.84 -11.22 22.44
N LEU A 15 -22.57 -10.29 23.37
CA LEU A 15 -22.01 -8.98 23.05
C LEU A 15 -20.59 -9.09 22.48
N ALA A 16 -19.76 -10.00 23.01
CA ALA A 16 -18.43 -10.25 22.49
C ALA A 16 -18.44 -10.77 21.04
N CYS A 17 -19.38 -11.65 20.67
CA CYS A 17 -19.48 -12.19 19.32
C CYS A 17 -19.80 -11.11 18.26
N ILE A 18 -20.58 -10.09 18.62
CA ILE A 18 -20.93 -8.99 17.69
C ILE A 18 -19.70 -8.12 17.38
N ILE A 19 -18.82 -7.90 18.35
CA ILE A 19 -17.62 -7.07 18.19
C ILE A 19 -16.59 -7.77 17.29
N PHE A 20 -16.49 -9.11 17.32
CA PHE A 20 -15.54 -9.87 16.49
C PHE A 20 -15.96 -9.97 15.01
N SER A 21 -17.24 -9.76 14.68
CA SER A 21 -17.76 -9.96 13.32
C SER A 21 -17.49 -8.79 12.36
N ALA A 22 -16.95 -7.66 12.84
CA ALA A 22 -16.80 -6.43 12.06
C ALA A 22 -15.42 -6.26 11.39
N CYS A 23 -14.52 -7.25 11.48
CA CYS A 23 -13.22 -7.17 10.82
C CYS A 23 -13.28 -7.76 9.39
N GLU A 24 -14.02 -7.09 8.50
CA GLU A 24 -14.01 -7.46 7.08
C GLU A 24 -12.90 -6.69 6.35
N SER A 25 -11.83 -7.40 6.01
CA SER A 25 -10.71 -6.88 5.25
C SER A 25 -11.13 -6.70 3.79
N ASN A 26 -11.75 -5.54 3.49
CA ASN A 26 -12.10 -5.10 2.14
C ASN A 26 -10.83 -4.81 1.31
N SER A 27 -10.07 -5.84 0.96
CA SER A 27 -8.95 -5.73 0.01
C SER A 27 -9.52 -5.72 -1.40
N LYS A 28 -9.99 -4.55 -1.86
CA LYS A 28 -10.23 -4.35 -3.29
C LYS A 28 -8.90 -4.55 -4.02
N PRO A 29 -8.85 -5.31 -5.13
CA PRO A 29 -7.65 -5.34 -5.94
C PRO A 29 -7.30 -3.90 -6.31
N LEU A 30 -6.05 -3.51 -6.05
CA LEU A 30 -5.53 -2.19 -6.45
C LEU A 30 -5.64 -2.11 -7.97
N SER A 31 -6.73 -1.51 -8.46
CA SER A 31 -6.92 -1.06 -9.84
C SER A 31 -5.90 0.06 -10.05
N GLY A 32 -4.67 -0.31 -10.37
CA GLY A 32 -3.55 0.60 -10.44
C GLY A 32 -2.55 0.18 -11.50
N GLY A 33 -2.16 1.14 -12.33
CA GLY A 33 -1.08 0.97 -13.29
C GLY A 33 0.27 1.29 -12.66
N THR A 34 1.31 0.65 -13.16
CA THR A 34 2.70 0.95 -12.80
C THR A 34 3.40 1.51 -14.03
N ASP A 35 3.99 2.70 -13.91
CA ASP A 35 4.76 3.38 -14.96
C ASP A 35 6.17 3.71 -14.47
N VAL A 36 7.08 3.97 -15.40
CA VAL A 36 8.41 4.50 -15.11
C VAL A 36 8.44 6.01 -15.33
N PHE A 37 9.00 6.75 -14.38
CA PHE A 37 9.28 8.19 -14.48
C PHE A 37 10.79 8.42 -14.35
N VAL A 38 11.35 9.27 -15.20
CA VAL A 38 12.77 9.67 -15.11
C VAL A 38 12.81 11.16 -14.82
N ASP A 39 13.49 11.53 -13.74
CA ASP A 39 13.77 12.93 -13.44
C ASP A 39 14.75 13.48 -14.48
N SER A 40 14.36 14.54 -15.18
CA SER A 40 15.14 15.07 -16.31
C SER A 40 16.40 15.82 -15.90
N GLU A 41 16.49 16.28 -14.64
CA GLU A 41 17.65 17.02 -14.14
C GLU A 41 18.73 16.08 -13.63
N THR A 42 18.30 15.00 -12.97
CA THR A 42 19.20 14.07 -12.26
C THR A 42 19.35 12.72 -12.96
N GLY A 43 18.47 12.38 -13.90
CA GLY A 43 18.40 11.07 -14.55
C GLY A 43 17.85 9.95 -13.65
N VAL A 44 17.48 10.25 -12.40
CA VAL A 44 17.01 9.25 -11.42
C VAL A 44 15.71 8.62 -11.91
N ASN A 45 15.66 7.29 -11.83
CA ASN A 45 14.53 6.50 -12.29
C ASN A 45 13.61 6.15 -11.11
N TYR A 46 12.32 6.45 -11.25
CA TYR A 46 11.29 6.20 -10.26
C TYR A 46 10.23 5.26 -10.82
N LEU A 47 9.74 4.37 -9.97
CA LEU A 47 8.55 3.59 -10.24
C LEU A 47 7.33 4.37 -9.72
N LYS A 48 6.42 4.70 -10.64
CA LYS A 48 5.18 5.42 -10.34
C LYS A 48 4.03 4.45 -10.23
N TYR A 49 3.47 4.38 -9.03
CA TYR A 49 2.27 3.60 -8.76
C TYR A 49 1.06 4.53 -8.82
N LYS A 50 0.13 4.25 -9.72
CA LYS A 50 -1.16 4.95 -9.79
C LYS A 50 -2.20 4.07 -9.14
N THR A 51 -3.00 4.64 -8.24
CA THR A 51 -4.16 3.98 -7.63
C THR A 51 -5.39 4.85 -7.87
N ALA A 52 -6.58 4.30 -7.67
CA ALA A 52 -7.83 5.09 -7.74
C ALA A 52 -7.89 6.25 -6.73
N ARG A 53 -7.03 6.27 -5.70
CA ARG A 53 -7.00 7.31 -4.66
C ARG A 53 -5.83 8.29 -4.78
N GLY A 54 -4.92 8.10 -5.73
CA GLY A 54 -3.74 8.95 -5.91
C GLY A 54 -2.53 8.20 -6.47
N SER A 55 -1.40 8.90 -6.57
CA SER A 55 -0.14 8.34 -7.07
C SER A 55 1.00 8.46 -6.06
N SER A 56 1.90 7.49 -6.07
CA SER A 56 3.14 7.48 -5.27
C SER A 56 4.34 7.17 -6.15
N LEU A 57 5.51 7.68 -5.75
CA LEU A 57 6.79 7.43 -6.39
C LEU A 57 7.70 6.63 -5.45
N SER A 58 8.45 5.69 -6.01
CA SER A 58 9.52 4.98 -5.30
C SER A 58 10.78 5.00 -6.15
N VAL A 59 11.93 5.31 -5.56
CA VAL A 59 13.23 5.28 -6.23
C VAL A 59 13.52 3.85 -6.68
N ARG A 60 14.00 3.67 -7.91
CA ARG A 60 14.48 2.37 -8.38
C ARG A 60 15.95 2.21 -8.03
N TYR A 61 16.30 0.99 -7.62
CA TYR A 61 17.65 0.64 -7.23
C TYR A 61 18.20 -0.46 -8.14
N ASN A 62 19.51 -0.45 -8.34
CA ASN A 62 20.26 -1.57 -8.90
C ASN A 62 20.32 -2.73 -7.90
N ALA A 63 20.79 -3.90 -8.35
CA ALA A 63 20.95 -5.08 -7.49
C ALA A 63 21.94 -4.86 -6.32
N ASP A 64 22.88 -3.92 -6.46
CA ASP A 64 23.85 -3.54 -5.44
C ASP A 64 23.31 -2.49 -4.44
N GLY A 65 22.05 -2.06 -4.58
CA GLY A 65 21.41 -1.08 -3.72
C GLY A 65 21.71 0.39 -4.09
N THR A 66 22.49 0.66 -5.14
CA THR A 66 22.67 2.03 -5.65
C THR A 66 21.43 2.51 -6.41
N ILE A 67 21.23 3.83 -6.47
CA ILE A 67 20.12 4.42 -7.22
C ILE A 67 20.31 4.15 -8.71
N TYR A 68 19.26 3.66 -9.37
CA TYR A 68 19.25 3.51 -10.82
C TYR A 68 19.11 4.88 -11.49
N VAL A 69 20.15 5.29 -12.21
CA VAL A 69 20.19 6.55 -12.97
C VAL A 69 20.29 6.21 -14.45
N THR A 70 19.41 6.78 -15.26
CA THR A 70 19.49 6.67 -16.72
C THR A 70 20.47 7.74 -17.21
N PRO A 71 21.48 7.40 -18.01
CA PRO A 71 22.36 8.41 -18.59
C PRO A 71 21.51 9.42 -19.35
N LEU A 72 21.59 10.69 -18.97
CA LEU A 72 21.02 11.76 -19.78
C LEU A 72 21.90 11.82 -21.03
N GLU A 73 21.40 11.34 -22.17
CA GLU A 73 22.06 11.63 -23.43
C GLU A 73 22.01 13.15 -23.61
N SER A 74 23.11 13.82 -23.30
CA SER A 74 23.35 15.17 -23.80
C SER A 74 23.25 15.04 -25.31
N LYS A 75 22.21 15.64 -25.92
CA LYS A 75 22.19 15.85 -27.36
C LYS A 75 23.52 16.53 -27.72
N VAL A 76 24.46 15.76 -28.24
CA VAL A 76 25.64 16.31 -28.89
C VAL A 76 25.08 17.00 -30.11
N THR A 77 24.99 18.32 -30.03
CA THR A 77 24.64 19.15 -31.17
C THR A 77 25.95 19.23 -31.96
N GLU A 78 26.06 18.43 -33.03
CA GLU A 78 27.10 18.61 -34.05
C GLU A 78 26.96 19.96 -34.74
#